data_AF-A0A1S2N8I2-F1
#
_entry.id   AF-A0A1S2N8I2-F1
#
_cell.length_a   1.000
_cell.length_b   1.000
_cell.length_c   1.000
_cell.angle_alpha   90.00
_cell.angle_beta   90.00
_cell.angle_gamma   90.00
#
_symmetry.space_group_name_H-M   'P 1'
#
loop_
_entity.id
_entity.type
_entity.pdbx_description
1 polymer ?
#
loop_
_entity_poly.entity_id
_entity_poly.type
_entity_poly.pdbx_seq_one_letter_code
_entity_poly.pdbx_strand_id
1 'polypeptide(L)'
;MTLRLLRLLACQLLLALACVAAWVPAQAADGIEISRAAIEASDDGYRLNTVYDFELNSGLRDALQHGVQLHFTTEIELVRPRWWWRDERAVSAKRTIRISYDVLTRQYYVTVVGSFQERFQTFEDAMFMVRRPTRWLIAPKGKLKPGEVYEVSLRMYMDREYLQKPLQVNALNDSDWRLTSSRKTFTYRAE
;
A
#
# COMPACT_ATOMS: atom_id res chain seq x y z
N MET A 1 56.59 25.13 12.08
CA MET A 1 55.54 24.33 12.79
C MET A 1 54.14 24.43 12.18
N THR A 2 53.79 25.48 11.44
CA THR A 2 52.42 25.77 10.93
C THR A 2 51.73 24.63 10.16
N LEU A 3 52.42 23.98 9.21
CA LEU A 3 51.80 23.00 8.30
C LEU A 3 51.21 21.74 8.98
N ARG A 4 51.71 21.33 10.16
CA ARG A 4 51.13 20.19 10.90
C ARG A 4 49.81 20.56 11.59
N LEU A 5 49.74 21.77 12.17
CA LEU A 5 48.51 22.29 12.78
C LEU A 5 47.39 22.45 11.74
N LEU A 6 47.70 22.99 10.56
CA LEU A 6 46.72 23.15 9.48
C LEU A 6 46.09 21.81 9.04
N ARG A 7 46.90 20.74 8.97
CA ARG A 7 46.43 19.39 8.62
C ARG A 7 45.54 18.78 9.72
N LEU A 8 45.87 18.99 10.99
CA LEU A 8 45.05 18.50 12.11
C LEU A 8 43.67 19.18 12.13
N LEU A 9 43.63 20.50 11.95
CA LEU A 9 42.38 21.26 11.84
C LEU A 9 41.55 20.82 10.63
N ALA A 10 42.18 20.57 9.48
CA ALA A 10 41.49 20.05 8.30
C ALA A 10 40.88 18.66 8.54
N CYS A 11 41.61 17.74 9.20
CA CYS A 11 41.07 16.43 9.56
C CYS A 11 39.90 16.53 10.57
N GLN A 12 39.97 17.45 11.54
CA GLN A 12 38.85 17.68 12.47
C GLN A 12 37.62 18.26 11.75
N LEU A 13 37.80 19.18 10.80
CA LEU A 13 36.72 19.72 9.99
C LEU A 13 36.06 18.65 9.12
N LEU A 14 36.86 17.76 8.50
CA LEU A 14 36.37 16.63 7.69
C LEU A 14 35.61 15.59 8.54
N LEU A 15 36.08 15.29 9.76
CA LEU A 15 35.37 14.43 10.70
C LEU A 15 34.04 15.03 11.15
N ALA A 16 34.00 16.33 11.46
CA ALA A 16 32.75 17.03 11.78
C ALA A 16 31.75 16.99 10.61
N LEU A 17 32.22 17.21 9.38
CA LEU A 17 31.40 17.15 8.17
C LEU A 17 30.83 15.73 7.92
N ALA A 18 31.64 14.69 8.15
CA ALA A 18 31.21 13.29 8.05
C ALA A 18 30.14 12.92 9.07
N CYS A 19 30.24 13.42 10.32
CA CYS A 19 29.20 13.20 11.34
C CYS A 19 27.86 13.86 10.98
N VAL A 20 27.87 15.03 10.34
CA VAL A 20 26.63 15.68 9.87
C VAL A 20 26.01 14.91 8.69
N ALA A 21 26.83 14.37 7.79
CA ALA A 21 26.33 13.54 6.67
C ALA A 21 25.68 12.22 7.13
N ALA A 22 25.99 11.72 8.33
CA ALA A 22 25.34 10.56 8.92
C ALA A 22 23.93 10.83 9.48
N TRP A 23 23.46 12.09 9.46
CA TRP A 23 22.12 12.51 9.89
C TRP A 23 21.21 12.93 8.71
N VAL A 24 21.50 12.48 7.49
CA VAL A 24 20.44 12.41 6.47
C VAL A 24 19.43 11.36 6.94
N PRO A 25 18.17 11.71 7.26
CA PRO A 25 17.16 10.71 7.55
C PRO A 25 16.99 9.84 6.30
N ALA A 26 17.02 8.52 6.46
CA ALA A 26 16.68 7.62 5.37
C ALA A 26 15.20 7.84 5.02
N GLN A 27 14.94 8.68 4.00
CA GLN A 27 13.59 8.93 3.53
C GLN A 27 13.04 7.61 3.00
N ALA A 28 12.15 7.00 3.79
CA ALA A 28 11.46 5.79 3.41
C ALA A 28 10.78 6.04 2.06
N ALA A 29 10.90 5.09 1.13
CA ALA A 29 10.33 5.27 -0.20
C ALA A 29 8.81 5.50 -0.06
N ASP A 30 8.33 6.64 -0.57
CA ASP A 30 6.93 7.09 -0.50
C ASP A 30 6.00 6.20 -1.37
N GLY A 31 5.84 4.95 -0.96
CA GLY A 31 5.17 3.88 -1.70
C GLY A 31 4.75 2.73 -0.78
N ILE A 32 3.90 1.85 -1.30
CA ILE A 32 3.37 0.71 -0.56
C ILE A 32 4.18 -0.55 -0.85
N GLU A 33 4.90 -1.09 0.14
CA GLU A 33 5.49 -2.42 -0.02
C GLU A 33 4.41 -3.51 0.18
N ILE A 34 4.42 -4.54 -0.66
CA ILE A 34 3.56 -5.72 -0.52
C ILE A 34 4.39 -6.88 0.02
N SER A 35 4.65 -6.92 1.33
CA SER A 35 5.49 -7.97 1.93
C SER A 35 4.89 -9.37 1.71
N ARG A 36 3.57 -9.54 1.92
CA ARG A 36 2.86 -10.81 1.66
C ARG A 36 1.78 -10.66 0.60
N ALA A 37 1.77 -11.60 -0.32
CA ALA A 37 0.66 -11.87 -1.24
C ALA A 37 0.56 -13.39 -1.42
N ALA A 38 -0.61 -13.97 -1.11
CA ALA A 38 -0.88 -15.39 -1.28
C ALA A 38 -2.35 -15.60 -1.66
N ILE A 39 -2.61 -16.62 -2.49
CA ILE A 39 -3.97 -17.09 -2.78
C ILE A 39 -4.17 -18.41 -2.04
N GLU A 40 -5.25 -18.49 -1.28
CA GLU A 40 -5.62 -19.65 -0.48
C GLU A 40 -6.90 -20.26 -1.06
N ALA A 41 -6.92 -21.58 -1.27
CA ALA A 41 -8.13 -22.32 -1.59
C ALA A 41 -9.02 -22.47 -0.33
N SER A 42 -10.33 -22.44 -0.53
CA SER A 42 -11.35 -22.48 0.52
C SER A 42 -12.65 -23.07 -0.08
N ASP A 43 -13.59 -23.50 0.75
CA ASP A 43 -14.82 -24.15 0.26
C ASP A 43 -15.69 -23.24 -0.62
N ASP A 44 -15.72 -21.94 -0.32
CA ASP A 44 -16.36 -20.90 -1.14
C ASP A 44 -15.66 -20.68 -2.50
N GLY A 45 -14.36 -20.99 -2.58
CA GLY A 45 -13.47 -20.62 -3.69
C GLY A 45 -12.14 -20.05 -3.23
N TYR A 46 -11.55 -19.17 -4.03
CA TYR A 46 -10.20 -18.67 -3.84
C TYR A 46 -10.19 -17.34 -3.08
N ARG A 47 -9.42 -17.27 -2.00
CA ARG A 47 -9.27 -16.07 -1.15
C ARG A 47 -7.88 -15.44 -1.30
N LEU A 48 -7.81 -14.11 -1.32
CA LEU A 48 -6.55 -13.37 -1.28
C LEU A 48 -6.18 -13.03 0.18
N ASN A 49 -4.96 -13.38 0.57
CA ASN A 49 -4.32 -13.02 1.83
C ASN A 49 -3.13 -12.10 1.55
N THR A 50 -3.14 -10.88 2.09
CA THR A 50 -2.14 -9.85 1.84
C THR A 50 -1.68 -9.14 3.12
N VAL A 51 -0.41 -8.74 3.12
CA VAL A 51 0.16 -7.81 4.10
C VAL A 51 0.92 -6.74 3.33
N TYR A 52 0.67 -5.50 3.73
CA TYR A 52 1.27 -4.30 3.18
C TYR A 52 2.02 -3.56 4.28
N ASP A 53 3.21 -3.07 3.95
CA ASP A 53 4.05 -2.31 4.88
C ASP A 53 4.31 -0.95 4.26
N PHE A 54 3.74 0.09 4.89
CA PHE A 54 3.75 1.48 4.44
C PHE A 54 3.32 2.40 5.58
N GLU A 55 3.62 3.70 5.47
CA GLU A 55 3.09 4.73 6.36
C GLU A 55 2.34 5.81 5.58
N LEU A 56 1.57 6.64 6.30
CA LEU A 56 1.08 7.89 5.74
C LEU A 56 2.10 9.00 6.02
N ASN A 57 2.52 9.67 4.95
CA ASN A 57 3.23 10.94 4.99
C ASN A 57 2.42 12.03 5.71
N SER A 58 3.05 13.19 5.94
CA SER A 58 2.43 14.34 6.61
C SER A 58 1.13 14.78 5.93
N GLY A 59 1.13 15.03 4.61
CA GLY A 59 -0.05 15.55 3.92
C GLY A 59 -1.27 14.64 4.03
N LEU A 60 -1.08 13.32 3.89
CA LEU A 60 -2.17 12.34 4.05
C LEU A 60 -2.62 12.18 5.50
N ARG A 61 -1.69 12.22 6.46
CA ARG A 61 -2.00 12.11 7.89
C ARG A 61 -2.78 13.33 8.38
N ASP A 62 -2.36 14.52 7.98
CA ASP A 62 -3.02 15.77 8.34
C ASP A 62 -4.38 15.88 7.65
N ALA A 63 -4.49 15.53 6.37
CA ALA A 63 -5.76 15.46 5.67
C ALA A 63 -6.75 14.50 6.35
N LEU A 64 -6.29 13.31 6.75
CA LEU A 64 -7.10 12.34 7.49
C LEU A 64 -7.62 12.94 8.81
N GLN A 65 -6.75 13.61 9.59
CA GLN A 65 -7.13 14.26 10.85
C GLN A 65 -8.13 15.42 10.66
N HIS A 66 -8.11 16.09 9.50
CA HIS A 66 -9.12 17.09 9.12
C HIS A 66 -10.40 16.47 8.51
N GLY A 67 -10.57 15.15 8.61
CA GLY A 67 -11.79 14.43 8.20
C GLY A 67 -11.82 13.99 6.72
N VAL A 68 -10.73 14.11 5.97
CA VAL A 68 -10.65 13.59 4.60
C VAL A 68 -10.64 12.06 4.63
N GLN A 69 -11.51 11.45 3.82
CA GLN A 69 -11.66 10.00 3.75
C GLN A 69 -10.66 9.42 2.76
N LEU A 70 -9.60 8.77 3.26
CA LEU A 70 -8.60 8.12 2.42
C LEU A 70 -9.11 6.74 2.00
N HIS A 71 -9.05 6.47 0.69
CA HIS A 71 -9.50 5.21 0.11
C HIS A 71 -8.29 4.46 -0.45
N PHE A 72 -8.18 3.17 -0.14
CA PHE A 72 -7.10 2.30 -0.61
C PHE A 72 -7.71 1.16 -1.41
N THR A 73 -7.44 1.13 -2.72
CA THR A 73 -7.94 0.08 -3.62
C THR A 73 -6.84 -0.95 -3.86
N THR A 74 -7.11 -2.20 -3.47
CA THR A 74 -6.35 -3.36 -3.89
C THR A 74 -6.97 -3.93 -5.16
N GLU A 75 -6.17 -4.09 -6.21
CA GLU A 75 -6.54 -4.76 -7.45
C GLU A 75 -5.74 -6.04 -7.63
N ILE A 76 -6.43 -7.12 -8.04
CA ILE A 76 -5.82 -8.38 -8.43
C ILE A 76 -6.39 -8.88 -9.75
N GLU A 77 -5.50 -9.31 -10.64
CA GLU A 77 -5.85 -10.00 -11.89
C GLU A 77 -5.14 -11.34 -11.96
N LEU A 78 -5.87 -12.41 -12.32
CA LEU A 78 -5.32 -13.71 -12.65
C LEU A 78 -5.44 -13.91 -14.16
N VAL A 79 -4.30 -14.09 -14.82
CA VAL A 79 -4.18 -14.32 -16.25
C VAL A 79 -3.68 -15.75 -16.46
N ARG A 80 -4.34 -16.50 -17.35
CA ARG A 80 -3.76 -17.74 -17.85
C ARG A 80 -2.84 -17.42 -19.05
N PRO A 81 -1.53 -17.67 -18.95
CA PRO A 81 -0.64 -17.56 -20.11
C PRO A 81 -1.04 -18.59 -21.18
N ARG A 82 -1.27 -18.12 -22.41
CA ARG A 82 -1.70 -18.96 -23.55
C ARG A 82 -0.76 -18.75 -24.74
N TRP A 83 -0.08 -19.82 -25.15
CA TRP A 83 1.19 -19.78 -25.88
C TRP A 83 1.17 -19.33 -27.37
N TRP A 84 0.07 -18.77 -27.90
CA TRP A 84 0.05 -18.17 -29.26
C TRP A 84 -0.79 -16.89 -29.44
N TRP A 85 -2.04 -16.85 -28.99
CA TRP A 85 -3.02 -15.88 -29.57
C TRP A 85 -3.74 -14.92 -28.61
N ARG A 86 -4.00 -15.27 -27.34
CA ARG A 86 -4.57 -14.31 -26.37
C ARG A 86 -4.47 -14.80 -24.94
N ASP A 87 -3.99 -13.92 -24.06
CA ASP A 87 -4.06 -14.10 -22.61
C ASP A 87 -5.51 -14.05 -22.11
N GLU A 88 -5.86 -15.02 -21.27
CA GLU A 88 -7.21 -15.16 -20.71
C GLU A 88 -7.21 -14.66 -19.27
N ARG A 89 -7.68 -13.43 -19.05
CA ARG A 89 -7.93 -12.85 -17.73
C ARG A 89 -9.11 -13.58 -17.07
N ALA A 90 -8.81 -14.66 -16.35
CA ALA A 90 -9.79 -15.54 -15.72
C ALA A 90 -10.44 -14.93 -14.47
N VAL A 91 -9.72 -14.06 -13.76
CA VAL A 91 -10.23 -13.29 -12.62
C VAL A 91 -9.75 -11.86 -12.72
N SER A 92 -10.63 -10.92 -12.38
CA SER A 92 -10.29 -9.53 -12.04
C SER A 92 -11.15 -9.14 -10.85
N ALA A 93 -10.53 -8.70 -9.77
CA ALA A 93 -11.24 -8.30 -8.57
C ALA A 93 -10.60 -7.04 -7.98
N LYS A 94 -11.44 -6.14 -7.46
CA LYS A 94 -11.03 -4.94 -6.73
C LYS A 94 -11.69 -4.92 -5.36
N ARG A 95 -10.96 -4.52 -4.32
CA ARG A 95 -11.51 -4.23 -2.99
C ARG A 95 -10.96 -2.90 -2.53
N THR A 96 -11.87 -1.99 -2.16
CA THR A 96 -11.50 -0.69 -1.60
C THR A 96 -11.75 -0.70 -0.09
N ILE A 97 -10.78 -0.17 0.65
CA ILE A 97 -10.82 0.02 2.09
C ILE A 97 -10.68 1.51 2.37
N ARG A 98 -11.67 2.07 3.07
CA ARG A 98 -11.68 3.46 3.49
C ARG A 98 -11.19 3.57 4.92
N ILE A 99 -10.30 4.52 5.19
CA ILE A 99 -10.00 5.02 6.53
C ILE A 99 -10.44 6.48 6.64
N SER A 100 -11.03 6.85 7.77
CA SER A 100 -11.55 8.19 8.06
C SER A 100 -11.46 8.47 9.55
N TYR A 101 -11.18 9.72 9.92
CA TYR A 101 -11.23 10.17 11.32
C TYR A 101 -12.45 11.07 11.53
N ASP A 102 -13.15 10.88 12.65
CA ASP A 102 -14.22 11.75 13.10
C ASP A 102 -13.69 12.72 14.15
N VAL A 103 -13.69 14.01 13.84
CA VAL A 103 -13.16 15.08 14.69
C VAL A 103 -14.01 15.28 15.96
N LEU A 104 -15.31 14.96 15.91
CA LEU A 104 -16.24 15.12 17.03
C LEU A 104 -16.13 13.98 18.04
N THR A 105 -16.17 12.72 17.58
CA THR A 105 -16.02 11.54 18.46
C THR A 105 -14.56 11.18 18.75
N ARG A 106 -13.62 11.78 18.01
CA ARG A 106 -12.16 11.52 18.03
C ARG A 106 -11.79 10.06 17.73
N GLN A 107 -12.60 9.37 16.95
CA GLN A 107 -12.42 7.96 16.61
C GLN A 107 -11.96 7.79 15.16
N TYR A 108 -11.07 6.82 14.95
CA TYR A 108 -10.73 6.32 13.63
C TYR A 108 -11.73 5.25 13.23
N TYR A 109 -12.20 5.33 11.99
CA TYR A 109 -13.13 4.39 11.39
C TYR A 109 -12.49 3.77 10.15
N VAL A 110 -12.53 2.44 10.06
CA VAL A 110 -12.12 1.70 8.86
C VAL A 110 -13.35 1.00 8.30
N THR A 111 -13.58 1.14 7.01
CA THR A 111 -14.71 0.52 6.30
C THR A 111 -14.18 -0.21 5.09
N VAL A 112 -14.39 -1.52 5.03
CA VAL A 112 -14.23 -2.25 3.78
C VAL A 112 -15.51 -2.05 2.97
N VAL A 113 -15.40 -1.64 1.70
CA VAL A 113 -16.58 -1.38 0.85
C VAL A 113 -17.39 -2.67 0.69
N GLY A 114 -18.68 -2.62 1.02
CA GLY A 114 -19.55 -3.81 1.08
C GLY A 114 -19.42 -4.63 2.37
N SER A 115 -18.99 -4.04 3.48
CA SER A 115 -18.89 -4.68 4.80
C SER A 115 -19.15 -3.68 5.94
N PHE A 116 -19.10 -4.15 7.19
CA PHE A 116 -19.29 -3.31 8.37
C PHE A 116 -18.15 -2.28 8.56
N GLN A 117 -18.42 -1.24 9.36
CA GLN A 117 -17.50 -0.16 9.69
C GLN A 117 -16.95 -0.35 11.11
N GLU A 118 -15.68 -0.70 11.21
CA GLU A 118 -14.98 -0.94 12.48
C GLU A 118 -14.43 0.37 13.07
N ARG A 119 -14.21 0.38 14.39
CA ARG A 119 -13.86 1.56 15.19
C ARG A 119 -12.58 1.35 15.99
N PHE A 120 -11.72 2.34 15.96
CA PHE A 120 -10.39 2.31 16.56
C PHE A 120 -10.12 3.61 17.33
N GLN A 121 -9.45 3.48 18.48
CA GLN A 121 -9.10 4.63 19.32
C GLN A 121 -7.77 5.26 18.90
N THR A 122 -6.83 4.48 18.36
CA THR A 122 -5.56 4.98 17.84
C THR A 122 -5.50 4.92 16.32
N PHE A 123 -4.64 5.75 15.75
CA PHE A 123 -4.28 5.73 14.33
C PHE A 123 -3.64 4.38 13.94
N GLU A 124 -2.82 3.82 14.81
CA GLU A 124 -2.01 2.64 14.49
C GLU A 124 -2.85 1.36 14.44
N ASP A 125 -3.86 1.21 15.32
CA ASP A 125 -4.81 0.10 15.25
C ASP A 125 -5.61 0.14 13.93
N ALA A 126 -6.04 1.34 13.51
CA ALA A 126 -6.74 1.55 12.25
C ALA A 126 -5.84 1.25 11.03
N MET A 127 -4.59 1.72 11.06
CA MET A 127 -3.61 1.42 10.01
C MET A 127 -3.21 -0.06 9.98
N PHE A 128 -3.18 -0.76 11.11
CA PHE A 128 -2.96 -2.21 11.16
C PHE A 128 -4.04 -2.95 10.36
N MET A 129 -5.32 -2.55 10.47
CA MET A 129 -6.40 -3.14 9.67
C MET A 129 -6.25 -2.84 8.16
N VAL A 130 -5.83 -1.63 7.79
CA VAL A 130 -5.60 -1.26 6.37
C VAL A 130 -4.39 -1.99 5.79
N ARG A 131 -3.32 -2.15 6.56
CA ARG A 131 -2.09 -2.90 6.22
C ARG A 131 -2.31 -4.41 6.16
N ARG A 132 -3.25 -4.96 6.94
CA ARG A 132 -3.52 -6.40 7.09
C ARG A 132 -5.00 -6.72 6.88
N PRO A 133 -5.53 -6.51 5.66
CA PRO A 133 -6.96 -6.63 5.40
C PRO A 133 -7.44 -8.09 5.49
N THR A 134 -8.73 -8.25 5.82
CA THR A 134 -9.37 -9.57 5.98
C THR A 134 -9.33 -10.39 4.68
N ARG A 135 -9.05 -11.70 4.80
CA ARG A 135 -8.92 -12.63 3.66
C ARG A 135 -10.23 -12.72 2.88
N TRP A 136 -10.25 -12.23 1.65
CA TRP A 136 -11.47 -12.01 0.88
C TRP A 136 -11.55 -12.87 -0.36
N LEU A 137 -12.77 -13.31 -0.68
CA LEU A 137 -13.05 -14.14 -1.84
C LEU A 137 -12.84 -13.32 -3.12
N ILE A 138 -11.82 -13.69 -3.91
CA ILE A 138 -11.50 -13.04 -5.18
C ILE A 138 -12.17 -13.75 -6.38
N ALA A 139 -12.46 -15.05 -6.24
CA ALA A 139 -13.23 -15.81 -7.20
C ALA A 139 -13.93 -17.00 -6.53
N PRO A 140 -15.22 -17.27 -6.82
CA PRO A 140 -15.90 -18.47 -6.33
C PRO A 140 -15.29 -19.75 -6.93
N LYS A 141 -15.54 -20.88 -6.25
CA LYS A 141 -15.07 -22.22 -6.65
C LYS A 141 -15.44 -22.54 -8.11
N GLY A 142 -14.51 -23.16 -8.85
CA GLY A 142 -14.67 -23.48 -10.27
C GLY A 142 -14.43 -22.34 -11.27
N LYS A 143 -14.09 -21.12 -10.85
CA LYS A 143 -13.64 -20.04 -11.76
C LYS A 143 -12.25 -20.27 -12.34
N LEU A 144 -11.36 -20.87 -11.56
CA LEU A 144 -10.08 -21.40 -12.05
C LEU A 144 -10.25 -22.89 -12.36
N LYS A 145 -9.50 -23.41 -13.35
CA LYS A 145 -9.51 -24.84 -13.67
C LYS A 145 -8.40 -25.54 -12.87
N PRO A 146 -8.69 -26.60 -12.11
CA PRO A 146 -7.71 -27.35 -11.34
C PRO A 146 -6.49 -27.80 -12.15
N GLY A 147 -5.33 -27.85 -11.49
CA GLY A 147 -4.04 -28.27 -12.05
C GLY A 147 -3.32 -27.21 -12.88
N GLU A 148 -4.00 -26.17 -13.37
CA GLU A 148 -3.42 -25.17 -14.26
C GLU A 148 -2.82 -23.96 -13.54
N VAL A 149 -1.81 -23.37 -14.16
CA VAL A 149 -1.03 -22.25 -13.61
C VAL A 149 -1.53 -20.93 -14.19
N TYR A 150 -1.68 -19.95 -13.30
CA TYR A 150 -2.07 -18.58 -13.60
C TYR A 150 -0.95 -17.63 -13.18
N GLU A 151 -0.67 -16.62 -13.98
CA GLU A 151 0.09 -15.45 -13.53
C GLU A 151 -0.87 -14.54 -12.75
N VAL A 152 -0.49 -14.23 -11.52
CA VAL A 152 -1.17 -13.28 -10.65
C VAL A 152 -0.45 -11.95 -10.75
N SER A 153 -1.18 -10.88 -10.97
CA SER A 153 -0.68 -9.52 -10.76
C SER A 153 -1.51 -8.80 -9.71
N LEU A 154 -0.83 -8.18 -8.75
CA LEU A 154 -1.40 -7.52 -7.59
C LEU A 154 -0.83 -6.10 -7.46
N ARG A 155 -1.69 -5.13 -7.15
CA ARG A 155 -1.27 -3.79 -6.69
C ARG A 155 -2.22 -3.25 -5.63
N MET A 156 -1.72 -2.33 -4.81
CA MET A 156 -2.50 -1.51 -3.90
C MET A 156 -2.15 -0.05 -4.15
N TYR A 157 -3.13 0.84 -4.16
CA TYR A 157 -2.89 2.28 -4.30
C TYR A 157 -3.94 3.09 -3.55
N MET A 158 -3.58 4.31 -3.15
CA MET A 158 -4.54 5.27 -2.63
C MET A 158 -5.38 5.84 -3.78
N ASP A 159 -6.68 5.63 -3.71
CA ASP A 159 -7.62 5.86 -4.78
C ASP A 159 -8.16 7.30 -4.77
N ARG A 160 -7.50 8.17 -5.53
CA ARG A 160 -7.83 9.60 -5.63
C ARG A 160 -9.19 9.88 -6.28
N GLU A 161 -9.81 8.92 -6.96
CA GLU A 161 -11.12 9.13 -7.60
C GLU A 161 -12.24 9.37 -6.57
N TYR A 162 -12.06 8.87 -5.34
CA TYR A 162 -12.96 9.07 -4.20
C TYR A 162 -12.77 10.41 -3.46
N LEU A 163 -11.71 11.18 -3.75
CA LEU A 163 -11.52 12.50 -3.15
C LEU A 163 -12.56 13.50 -3.70
N GLN A 164 -12.94 14.49 -2.90
CA GLN A 164 -13.80 15.58 -3.39
C GLN A 164 -13.13 16.33 -4.54
N LYS A 165 -13.91 16.81 -5.52
CA LYS A 165 -13.37 17.43 -6.75
C LYS A 165 -12.34 18.55 -6.54
N PRO A 166 -12.45 19.45 -5.52
CA PRO A 166 -11.38 20.40 -5.21
C PRO A 166 -10.07 19.73 -4.77
N LEU A 167 -10.15 18.70 -3.92
CA LEU A 167 -8.98 17.94 -3.47
C LEU A 167 -8.34 17.12 -4.60
N GLN A 168 -9.12 16.67 -5.59
CA GLN A 168 -8.58 16.01 -6.79
C GLN A 168 -7.61 16.94 -7.56
N VAL A 169 -7.84 18.26 -7.58
CA VAL A 169 -6.94 19.22 -8.24
C VAL A 169 -5.62 19.35 -7.47
N ASN A 170 -5.67 19.48 -6.15
CA ASN A 170 -4.46 19.52 -5.31
C ASN A 170 -3.65 18.23 -5.47
N ALA A 171 -4.32 17.07 -5.38
CA ALA A 171 -3.75 15.74 -5.52
C ALA A 171 -3.21 15.41 -6.93
N LEU A 172 -3.39 16.29 -7.94
CA LEU A 172 -2.67 16.21 -9.21
C LEU A 172 -1.29 16.83 -9.13
N ASN A 173 -1.14 17.98 -8.46
CA ASN A 173 0.12 18.73 -8.40
C ASN A 173 1.03 18.25 -7.26
N ASP A 174 0.43 17.79 -6.17
CA ASP A 174 1.09 17.33 -4.95
C ASP A 174 1.51 15.84 -5.05
N SER A 175 2.69 15.52 -4.50
CA SER A 175 3.25 14.17 -4.41
C SER A 175 2.69 13.38 -3.23
N ASP A 176 2.29 14.03 -2.14
CA ASP A 176 1.85 13.35 -0.91
C ASP A 176 0.64 12.44 -1.18
N TRP A 177 -0.21 12.82 -2.14
CA TRP A 177 -1.40 12.07 -2.55
C TRP A 177 -1.12 10.91 -3.53
N ARG A 178 0.14 10.54 -3.77
CA ARG A 178 0.54 9.54 -4.78
C ARG A 178 1.04 8.22 -4.20
N LEU A 179 0.53 7.84 -3.03
CA LEU A 179 0.88 6.60 -2.34
C LEU A 179 0.38 5.35 -3.13
N THR A 180 1.32 4.60 -3.72
CA THR A 180 1.04 3.40 -4.54
C THR A 180 2.08 2.32 -4.32
N SER A 181 1.71 1.06 -4.51
CA SER A 181 2.66 -0.06 -4.61
C SER A 181 3.26 -0.14 -6.00
N SER A 182 4.40 -0.83 -6.10
CA SER A 182 4.78 -1.50 -7.34
C SER A 182 3.79 -2.64 -7.66
N ARG A 183 3.73 -3.07 -8.93
CA ARG A 183 2.94 -4.27 -9.31
C ARG A 183 3.73 -5.51 -8.91
N LYS A 184 3.24 -6.26 -7.92
CA LYS A 184 3.82 -7.55 -7.52
C LYS A 184 3.21 -8.66 -8.37
N THR A 185 4.05 -9.40 -9.09
CA THR A 185 3.65 -10.58 -9.88
C THR A 185 4.16 -11.86 -9.24
N PHE A 186 3.38 -12.93 -9.35
CA PHE A 186 3.75 -14.28 -8.91
C PHE A 186 2.88 -15.31 -9.63
N THR A 187 3.28 -16.58 -9.65
CA THR A 187 2.46 -17.66 -10.22
C THR A 187 1.63 -18.36 -9.14
N TYR A 188 0.41 -18.76 -9.49
CA TYR A 188 -0.47 -19.57 -8.66
C TYR A 188 -0.96 -20.77 -9.46
N ARG A 189 -0.83 -21.99 -8.92
CA ARG A 189 -1.48 -23.18 -9.47
C ARG A 189 -2.84 -23.32 -8.80
N ALA A 190 -3.90 -23.45 -9.60
CA ALA A 190 -5.22 -23.74 -9.08
C ALA A 190 -5.31 -25.20 -8.62
N GLU A 191 -5.91 -25.39 -7.45
CA GLU A 191 -6.25 -26.69 -6.84
C GLU A 191 -7.72 -27.03 -7.11
#